data_AF-A0A4Q8TBY8-F1
#
_entry.id   AF-A0A4Q8TBY8-F1
#
_cell.length_a   1.000
_cell.length_b   1.000
_cell.length_c   1.000
_cell.angle_alpha   90.00
_cell.angle_beta   90.00
_cell.angle_gamma   90.00
#
_symmetry.space_group_name_H-M   'P 1'
#
loop_
_entity.id
_entity.type
_entity.pdbx_description
1 polymer ?
#
loop_
_entity_poly.entity_id
_entity_poly.type
_entity_poly.pdbx_seq_one_letter_code
_entity_poly.pdbx_strand_id
1 'polypeptide(L)'
;MNSSQESAPSTVRLFPDYANTVLWFNEPIEYDTAKLSGTLTHELSQWEQSYYDGLNHDYEWKSAGVARRFAAEGERLAQRVADELGDKFEIELVTSLEGSPKRKFQGRGPALNPEAAAVFDSLAVEVKDFEEEVSRAREATRRGESTGWYAYAPLSNTVFRPKQHND
;
A
#
# COMPACT_ATOMS: atom_id res chain seq x y z
N MET A 1 11.01 12.10 -31.55
CA MET A 1 11.98 11.86 -30.46
C MET A 1 11.18 11.28 -29.30
N ASN A 2 11.47 10.04 -28.93
CA ASN A 2 10.72 9.28 -27.92
C ASN A 2 10.80 10.01 -26.57
N SER A 3 9.67 10.50 -26.07
CA SER A 3 9.51 10.73 -24.64
C SER A 3 9.44 9.34 -24.01
N SER A 4 10.58 8.84 -23.52
CA SER A 4 10.56 7.79 -22.51
C SER A 4 9.75 8.37 -21.35
N GLN A 5 8.48 7.99 -21.22
CA GLN A 5 7.81 8.14 -19.94
C GLN A 5 8.65 7.29 -18.99
N GLU A 6 9.50 7.93 -18.20
CA GLU A 6 9.98 7.31 -16.97
C GLU A 6 8.72 6.86 -16.25
N SER A 7 8.52 5.54 -16.17
CA SER A 7 7.45 4.97 -15.39
C SER A 7 7.56 5.56 -13.99
N ALA A 8 6.51 6.22 -13.53
CA ALA A 8 6.48 6.77 -12.19
C ALA A 8 6.84 5.64 -11.19
N PRO A 9 7.60 5.94 -10.13
CA PRO A 9 7.99 4.92 -9.16
C PRO A 9 6.75 4.30 -8.52
N SER A 10 6.78 2.98 -8.35
CA SER A 10 5.71 2.23 -7.68
C SER A 10 5.61 2.68 -6.23
N THR A 11 4.40 3.01 -5.76
CA THR A 11 4.20 3.53 -4.41
C THR A 11 3.90 2.41 -3.41
N VAL A 12 4.76 2.26 -2.41
CA VAL A 12 4.54 1.41 -1.23
C VAL A 12 4.09 2.30 -0.08
N ARG A 13 2.95 1.99 0.53
CA ARG A 13 2.44 2.71 1.70
C ARG A 13 3.01 2.11 2.98
N LEU A 14 3.29 2.99 3.93
CA LEU A 14 3.79 2.65 5.25
C LEU A 14 2.88 3.24 6.32
N PHE A 15 2.16 2.41 7.06
CA PHE A 15 1.32 2.82 8.19
C PHE A 15 0.94 1.63 9.09
N PRO A 16 0.73 1.85 10.40
CA PRO A 16 0.18 0.83 11.29
C PRO A 16 -1.25 0.48 10.91
N ASP A 17 -1.55 -0.82 10.85
CA ASP A 17 -2.89 -1.35 10.68
C ASP A 17 -2.99 -2.72 11.38
N TYR A 18 -4.18 -3.30 11.46
CA TYR A 18 -4.41 -4.60 12.11
C TYR A 18 -3.91 -5.80 11.29
N ALA A 19 -2.97 -5.61 10.37
CA ALA A 19 -2.53 -6.60 9.39
C ALA A 19 -1.24 -7.35 9.77
N ASN A 20 -0.73 -7.19 11.00
CA ASN A 20 0.57 -7.72 11.46
C ASN A 20 1.77 -7.26 10.61
N THR A 21 1.58 -6.20 9.83
CA THR A 21 2.57 -5.56 8.97
C THR A 21 2.17 -4.12 8.75
N VAL A 22 3.17 -3.26 8.61
CA VAL A 22 2.97 -1.85 8.26
C VAL A 22 3.16 -1.56 6.77
N LEU A 23 3.52 -2.57 5.98
CA LEU A 23 3.84 -2.45 4.57
C LEU A 23 2.63 -2.76 3.71
N TRP A 24 2.30 -1.83 2.83
CA TRP A 24 1.09 -1.90 2.01
C TRP A 24 1.40 -1.56 0.57
N PHE A 25 0.88 -2.38 -0.33
CA PHE A 25 0.86 -2.06 -1.75
C PHE A 25 -0.60 -1.93 -2.20
N ASN A 26 -1.15 -2.89 -2.94
CA ASN A 26 -2.61 -3.06 -3.03
C ASN A 26 -3.17 -3.77 -1.78
N GLU A 27 -2.39 -4.71 -1.24
CA GLU A 27 -2.68 -5.59 -0.12
C GLU A 27 -1.54 -5.47 0.92
N PRO A 28 -1.79 -5.90 2.18
CA PRO A 28 -0.73 -5.92 3.18
C PRO A 28 0.35 -6.93 2.79
N ILE A 29 1.62 -6.52 2.92
CA ILE A 29 2.77 -7.37 2.60
C ILE A 29 3.36 -7.92 3.89
N GLU A 30 3.27 -9.23 4.09
CA GLU A 30 3.89 -9.92 5.23
C GLU A 30 5.41 -9.71 5.24
N TYR A 31 6.00 -9.53 6.42
CA TYR A 31 7.45 -9.29 6.54
C TYR A 31 8.30 -10.45 5.98
N ASP A 32 7.86 -11.69 6.14
CA ASP A 32 8.56 -12.88 5.61
C ASP A 32 8.56 -12.91 4.08
N THR A 33 7.53 -12.31 3.47
CA THR A 33 7.39 -12.15 2.02
C THR A 33 8.18 -10.95 1.52
N ALA A 34 8.21 -9.84 2.26
CA ALA A 34 8.86 -8.59 1.85
C ALA A 34 10.38 -8.69 1.64
N LYS A 35 11.04 -9.70 2.25
CA LYS A 35 12.50 -9.93 2.21
C LYS A 35 13.35 -8.72 2.62
N LEU A 36 12.77 -7.77 3.36
CA LEU A 36 13.54 -6.70 4.01
C LEU A 36 14.52 -7.30 5.01
N SER A 37 15.56 -6.54 5.35
CA SER A 37 16.52 -6.98 6.38
C SER A 37 15.82 -7.27 7.69
N GLY A 38 16.24 -8.34 8.38
CA GLY A 38 15.61 -8.74 9.65
C GLY A 38 15.64 -7.65 10.72
N THR A 39 16.69 -6.81 10.71
CA THR A 39 16.75 -5.62 11.57
C THR A 39 15.68 -4.60 11.23
N LEU A 40 15.46 -4.30 9.94
CA LEU A 40 14.42 -3.35 9.52
C LEU A 40 13.02 -3.89 9.84
N THR A 41 12.74 -5.15 9.53
CA THR A 41 11.49 -5.82 9.92
C THR A 41 11.22 -5.73 11.41
N HIS A 42 12.24 -6.00 12.24
CA HIS A 42 12.09 -5.88 13.68
C HIS A 42 11.75 -4.45 14.10
N GLU A 43 12.46 -3.45 13.58
CA GLU A 43 12.17 -2.05 13.91
C GLU A 43 10.79 -1.58 13.44
N LEU A 44 10.33 -2.03 12.26
CA LEU A 44 8.97 -1.76 11.76
C LEU A 44 7.91 -2.34 12.70
N SER A 45 8.11 -3.56 13.21
CA SER A 45 7.21 -4.18 14.20
C SER A 45 7.19 -3.43 15.53
N GLN A 46 8.34 -2.92 16.00
CA GLN A 46 8.42 -2.11 17.22
C GLN A 46 7.77 -0.75 17.04
N TRP A 47 7.92 -0.15 15.87
CA TRP A 47 7.26 1.11 15.51
C TRP A 47 5.74 0.96 15.50
N GLU A 48 5.22 -0.13 14.92
CA GLU A 48 3.80 -0.49 14.99
C GLU A 48 3.33 -0.67 16.43
N GLN A 49 4.05 -1.44 17.25
CA GLN A 49 3.68 -1.60 18.66
C GLN A 49 3.64 -0.25 19.39
N SER A 50 4.59 0.66 19.08
CA SER A 50 4.63 2.00 19.68
C SER A 50 3.44 2.88 19.31
N TYR A 51 2.79 2.62 18.17
CA TYR A 51 1.52 3.24 17.80
C TYR A 51 0.45 2.86 18.82
N TYR A 52 0.20 1.55 18.98
CA TYR A 52 -0.82 1.05 19.91
C TYR A 52 -0.53 1.43 21.37
N ASP A 53 0.73 1.34 21.80
CA ASP A 53 1.15 1.76 23.14
C ASP A 53 1.03 3.28 23.34
N GLY A 54 1.06 4.06 22.26
CA GLY A 54 0.99 5.50 22.27
C GLY A 54 -0.42 6.07 22.34
N LEU A 55 -1.45 5.25 22.09
CA LEU A 55 -2.86 5.67 22.06
C LEU A 55 -3.60 5.38 23.37
N ASN A 56 -4.54 6.25 23.73
CA ASN A 56 -5.50 6.01 24.80
C ASN A 56 -6.68 5.15 24.28
N HIS A 57 -7.65 4.85 25.16
CA HIS A 57 -8.83 4.06 24.82
C HIS A 57 -9.75 4.69 23.75
N ASP A 58 -9.64 6.00 23.54
CA ASP A 58 -10.40 6.75 22.53
C ASP A 58 -9.64 6.86 21.20
N TYR A 59 -8.53 6.13 21.06
CA TYR A 59 -7.63 6.17 19.90
C TYR A 59 -6.96 7.53 19.66
N GLU A 60 -6.80 8.33 20.72
CA GLU A 60 -6.05 9.58 20.69
C GLU A 60 -4.64 9.38 21.26
N TRP A 61 -3.68 10.17 20.78
CA TRP A 61 -2.32 10.16 21.32
C TRP A 61 -2.30 10.55 22.80
N LYS A 62 -1.70 9.71 23.65
CA LYS A 62 -1.52 9.98 25.10
C LYS A 62 -0.82 11.30 25.38
N SER A 63 0.04 11.76 24.46
CA SER A 63 0.61 13.12 24.50
C SER A 63 1.17 13.52 23.13
N ALA A 64 1.29 14.83 22.90
CA ALA A 64 1.96 15.37 21.72
C ALA A 64 3.43 14.93 21.60
N GLY A 65 4.11 14.68 22.72
CA GLY A 65 5.49 14.19 22.73
C GLY A 65 5.61 12.74 22.24
N VAL A 66 4.61 11.90 22.50
CA VAL A 66 4.54 10.54 21.96
C VAL A 66 4.26 10.58 20.46
N ALA A 67 3.27 11.38 20.03
CA ALA A 67 2.94 11.55 18.61
C ALA A 67 4.15 12.01 17.77
N ARG A 68 4.90 13.00 18.26
CA ARG A 68 6.10 13.49 17.56
C ARG A 68 7.21 12.43 17.44
N ARG A 69 7.41 11.62 18.47
CA ARG A 69 8.41 10.53 18.43
C ARG A 69 7.99 9.45 17.45
N PHE A 70 6.72 9.06 17.45
CA PHE A 70 6.18 8.11 16.49
C PHE A 70 6.35 8.60 15.05
N ALA A 71 6.02 9.86 14.78
CA ALA A 71 6.18 10.45 13.45
C ALA A 71 7.66 10.48 13.00
N ALA A 72 8.56 10.99 13.84
CA ALA A 72 9.99 11.05 13.52
C ALA A 72 10.60 9.67 13.23
N GLU A 73 10.19 8.66 14.01
CA GLU A 73 10.66 7.29 13.80
C GLU A 73 10.07 6.67 12.51
N GLY A 74 8.80 6.94 12.22
CA GLY A 74 8.17 6.51 10.97
C GLY A 74 8.86 7.08 9.73
N GLU A 75 9.31 8.33 9.77
CA GLU A 75 10.07 8.96 8.69
C GLU A 75 11.45 8.31 8.50
N ARG A 76 12.14 8.01 9.61
CA ARG A 76 13.43 7.30 9.58
C ARG A 76 13.27 5.92 8.96
N LEU A 77 12.23 5.18 9.35
CA LEU A 77 11.94 3.85 8.83
C LEU A 77 11.51 3.89 7.37
N ALA A 78 10.68 4.86 6.97
CA ALA A 78 10.28 5.04 5.58
C ALA A 78 11.49 5.25 4.67
N GLN A 79 12.45 6.09 5.08
CA GLN A 79 13.69 6.26 4.32
C GLN A 79 14.50 4.97 4.24
N ARG A 80 14.59 4.19 5.32
CA ARG A 80 15.30 2.90 5.29
C ARG A 80 14.65 1.88 4.36
N VAL A 81 13.33 1.79 4.35
CA VAL A 81 12.61 0.96 3.37
C VAL A 81 12.92 1.44 1.95
N ALA A 82 12.89 2.75 1.71
CA ALA A 82 13.23 3.32 0.41
C ALA A 82 14.67 2.98 -0.03
N ASP A 83 15.62 3.00 0.90
CA ASP A 83 17.01 2.64 0.63
C ASP A 83 17.18 1.14 0.33
N GLU A 84 16.46 0.26 1.04
CA GLU A 84 16.48 -1.19 0.76
C GLU A 84 15.86 -1.52 -0.60
N LEU A 85 14.78 -0.85 -1.00
CA LEU A 85 14.09 -1.10 -2.28
C LEU A 85 14.70 -0.36 -3.48
N GLY A 86 15.41 0.75 -3.24
CA GLY A 86 16.05 1.55 -4.27
C GLY A 86 15.15 2.60 -4.93
N ASP A 87 15.67 3.22 -6.00
CA ASP A 87 15.08 4.37 -6.69
C ASP A 87 13.80 4.07 -7.50
N LYS A 88 13.51 2.80 -7.78
CA LYS A 88 12.28 2.38 -8.49
C LYS A 88 11.01 2.52 -7.66
N PHE A 89 11.15 2.63 -6.33
CA PHE A 89 10.02 2.64 -5.40
C PHE A 89 9.97 3.95 -4.62
N GLU A 90 8.74 4.39 -4.34
CA GLU A 90 8.47 5.51 -3.46
C GLU A 90 7.70 5.01 -2.23
N ILE A 91 8.15 5.38 -1.05
CA ILE A 91 7.51 5.02 0.22
C ILE A 91 6.64 6.17 0.69
N GLU A 92 5.32 5.96 0.68
CA GLU A 92 4.33 6.90 1.19
C GLU A 92 4.05 6.60 2.67
N LEU A 93 4.63 7.40 3.57
CA LEU A 93 4.29 7.34 5.00
C LEU A 93 2.93 8.00 5.23
N VAL A 94 1.96 7.19 5.65
CA VAL A 94 0.62 7.65 6.02
C VAL A 94 0.55 7.74 7.53
N THR A 95 0.44 8.97 8.05
CA THR A 95 0.26 9.19 9.49
C THR A 95 -1.20 9.53 9.75
N SER A 96 -1.84 8.84 10.69
CA SER A 96 -3.24 9.08 11.11
C SER A 96 -3.44 10.39 11.89
N LEU A 97 -2.45 11.28 11.88
CA LEU A 97 -2.54 12.59 12.51
C LEU A 97 -3.35 13.51 11.57
N GLU A 98 -4.53 13.94 12.02
CA GLU A 98 -5.38 14.88 11.28
C GLU A 98 -4.56 16.06 10.74
N GLY A 99 -4.65 16.31 9.42
CA GLY A 99 -3.99 17.42 8.76
C GLY A 99 -2.49 17.24 8.45
N SER A 100 -1.88 16.09 8.79
CA SER A 100 -0.48 15.83 8.42
C SER A 100 -0.36 15.56 6.92
N PRO A 101 0.51 16.30 6.19
CA PRO A 101 0.74 16.02 4.78
C PRO A 101 1.36 14.62 4.64
N LYS A 102 0.90 13.88 3.64
CA LYS A 102 1.51 12.60 3.28
C LYS A 102 2.96 12.85 2.88
N ARG A 103 3.88 12.07 3.46
CA ARG A 103 5.31 12.21 3.19
C ARG A 103 5.78 11.05 2.33
N LYS A 104 6.51 11.39 1.27
CA LYS A 104 7.07 10.46 0.31
C LYS A 104 8.59 10.40 0.46
N PHE A 105 9.14 9.19 0.38
CA PHE A 105 10.57 8.91 0.51
C PHE A 105 11.01 8.04 -0.66
N GLN A 106 12.19 8.30 -1.20
CA GLN A 106 12.72 7.56 -2.34
C GLN A 106 14.20 7.25 -2.08
N GLY A 107 14.65 6.06 -2.48
CA GLY A 107 16.05 5.68 -2.44
C GLY A 107 16.86 6.54 -3.41
N ARG A 108 18.10 6.89 -3.06
CA ARG A 108 18.96 7.75 -3.89
C ARG A 108 19.70 7.00 -5.01
N GLY A 109 19.44 5.71 -5.18
CA GLY A 109 20.14 4.88 -6.15
C GLY A 109 19.69 3.43 -6.10
N PRO A 110 20.53 2.49 -6.54
CA PRO A 110 20.20 1.07 -6.57
C PRO A 110 19.82 0.53 -5.20
N ALA A 111 18.92 -0.46 -5.20
CA ALA A 111 18.48 -1.17 -4.01
C ALA A 111 19.66 -1.68 -3.17
N LEU A 112 19.69 -1.33 -1.88
CA LEU A 112 20.64 -1.91 -0.94
C LEU A 112 20.30 -3.38 -0.64
N ASN A 113 19.05 -3.79 -0.87
CA ASN A 113 18.59 -5.16 -0.73
C ASN A 113 17.96 -5.65 -2.05
N PRO A 114 18.74 -6.27 -2.95
CA PRO A 114 18.26 -6.73 -4.24
C PRO A 114 17.16 -7.80 -4.15
N GLU A 115 17.14 -8.61 -3.09
CA GLU A 115 16.12 -9.64 -2.89
C GLU A 115 14.75 -9.01 -2.57
N ALA A 116 14.73 -8.04 -1.65
CA ALA A 116 13.53 -7.24 -1.39
C ALA A 116 13.06 -6.53 -2.67
N ALA A 117 13.96 -5.83 -3.36
CA ALA A 117 13.60 -5.13 -4.60
C ALA A 117 12.99 -6.05 -5.66
N ALA A 118 13.46 -7.30 -5.79
CA ALA A 118 12.91 -8.27 -6.73
C ALA A 118 11.47 -8.71 -6.37
N VAL A 119 11.16 -8.87 -5.06
CA VAL A 119 9.79 -9.14 -4.60
C VAL A 119 8.88 -7.98 -4.94
N PHE A 120 9.30 -6.75 -4.61
CA PHE A 120 8.51 -5.56 -4.89
C PHE A 120 8.37 -5.27 -6.39
N ASP A 121 9.38 -5.60 -7.21
CA ASP A 121 9.29 -5.52 -8.68
C ASP A 121 8.21 -6.49 -9.20
N SER A 122 8.12 -7.71 -8.64
CA SER A 122 7.09 -8.68 -9.01
C SER A 122 5.69 -8.19 -8.62
N LEU A 123 5.54 -7.68 -7.40
CA LEU A 123 4.28 -7.09 -6.93
C LEU A 123 3.85 -5.88 -7.77
N ALA A 124 4.81 -5.04 -8.19
CA ALA A 124 4.55 -3.90 -9.06
C ALA A 124 3.97 -4.31 -10.42
N VAL A 125 4.44 -5.42 -11.00
CA VAL A 125 3.87 -5.96 -12.23
C VAL A 125 2.43 -6.42 -12.01
N GLU A 126 2.18 -7.18 -10.94
CA GLU A 126 0.84 -7.69 -10.62
C GLU A 126 -0.18 -6.55 -10.39
N VAL A 127 0.22 -5.52 -9.66
CA VAL A 127 -0.66 -4.36 -9.42
C VAL A 127 -0.93 -3.60 -10.71
N LYS A 128 0.07 -3.41 -11.57
CA LYS A 128 -0.13 -2.74 -12.85
C LYS A 128 -1.12 -3.51 -13.72
N ASP A 129 -0.99 -4.82 -13.80
CA ASP A 129 -1.92 -5.66 -14.57
C ASP A 129 -3.35 -5.55 -14.02
N PHE A 130 -3.50 -5.55 -12.70
CA PHE A 130 -4.79 -5.34 -12.04
C PHE A 130 -5.37 -3.93 -12.31
N GLU A 131 -4.56 -2.88 -12.22
CA GLU A 131 -4.99 -1.51 -12.51
C GLU A 131 -5.43 -1.34 -13.95
N GLU A 132 -4.73 -1.97 -14.91
CA GLU A 132 -5.11 -1.99 -16.31
C GLU A 132 -6.45 -2.72 -16.51
N GLU A 133 -6.67 -3.86 -15.85
CA GLU A 133 -7.95 -4.57 -15.88
C GLU A 133 -9.10 -3.72 -15.31
N VAL A 134 -8.90 -3.12 -14.13
CA VAL A 134 -9.88 -2.24 -13.50
C VAL A 134 -10.17 -1.02 -14.39
N SER A 135 -9.15 -0.43 -15.01
CA SER A 135 -9.32 0.69 -15.94
C SER A 135 -10.18 0.29 -17.14
N ARG A 136 -9.88 -0.85 -17.77
CA ARG A 136 -10.69 -1.41 -18.87
C ARG A 136 -12.13 -1.65 -18.45
N ALA A 137 -12.36 -2.22 -17.27
CA ALA A 137 -13.71 -2.47 -16.74
C ALA A 137 -14.48 -1.15 -16.47
N ARG A 138 -13.80 -0.13 -15.94
CA ARG A 138 -14.38 1.20 -15.73
C ARG A 138 -14.73 1.88 -17.05
N GLU A 139 -13.87 1.75 -18.06
CA GLU A 139 -14.14 2.27 -19.40
C GLU A 139 -15.31 1.57 -20.09
N ALA A 140 -15.39 0.24 -20.00
CA ALA A 140 -16.54 -0.53 -20.47
C ALA A 140 -17.83 -0.03 -19.81
N THR A 141 -17.82 0.14 -18.48
CA THR A 141 -18.96 0.70 -17.73
C THR A 141 -19.34 2.09 -18.24
N ARG A 142 -18.35 2.98 -18.48
CA ARG A 142 -18.60 4.34 -19.05
C ARG A 142 -19.20 4.30 -20.45
N ARG A 143 -18.86 3.29 -21.27
CA ARG A 143 -19.44 3.07 -22.60
C ARG A 143 -20.83 2.43 -22.56
N GLY A 144 -21.38 2.16 -21.37
CA GLY A 144 -22.66 1.47 -21.20
C GLY A 144 -22.57 -0.04 -21.40
N GLU A 145 -21.35 -0.60 -21.53
CA GLU A 145 -21.12 -2.04 -21.53
C GLU A 145 -21.31 -2.53 -20.10
N SER A 146 -22.50 -3.04 -19.77
CA SER A 146 -22.68 -3.70 -18.48
C SER A 146 -22.01 -5.07 -18.56
N THR A 147 -20.94 -5.28 -17.79
CA THR A 147 -20.54 -6.65 -17.38
C THR A 147 -21.62 -7.31 -16.51
N GLY A 148 -22.62 -6.53 -16.08
CA GLY A 148 -23.86 -6.98 -15.46
C GLY A 148 -23.59 -7.61 -14.10
N TRP A 149 -23.70 -6.84 -13.02
CA TRP A 149 -23.79 -7.41 -11.68
C TRP A 149 -24.87 -8.48 -11.66
N TYR A 150 -24.60 -9.67 -11.15
CA TYR A 150 -25.61 -10.69 -10.96
C TYR A 150 -25.56 -11.16 -9.50
N ALA A 151 -26.72 -11.53 -8.94
CA ALA A 151 -26.74 -12.24 -7.67
C ALA A 151 -26.68 -13.74 -7.94
N TYR A 152 -25.85 -14.48 -7.21
CA TYR A 152 -25.78 -15.93 -7.28
C TYR A 152 -26.22 -16.53 -5.95
N ALA A 153 -27.20 -17.43 -5.98
CA ALA A 153 -27.68 -18.19 -4.83
C ALA A 153 -27.05 -19.60 -4.84
N PRO A 154 -25.99 -19.85 -4.04
CA PRO A 154 -25.19 -21.08 -4.13
C PRO A 154 -25.97 -22.35 -3.75
N LEU A 155 -26.89 -22.26 -2.80
CA LEU A 155 -27.69 -23.41 -2.35
C LEU A 155 -28.71 -23.90 -3.38
N SER A 156 -29.15 -23.02 -4.28
CA SER A 156 -30.11 -23.34 -5.35
C SER A 156 -29.51 -23.23 -6.75
N ASN A 157 -28.20 -22.96 -6.84
CA ASN A 157 -27.47 -22.70 -8.08
C ASN A 157 -28.15 -21.68 -9.02
N THR A 158 -28.84 -20.68 -8.45
CA THR A 158 -29.68 -19.73 -9.22
C THR A 158 -28.93 -18.42 -9.45
N VAL A 159 -28.98 -17.89 -10.68
CA VAL A 159 -28.38 -16.59 -11.04
C VAL A 159 -29.50 -15.58 -11.33
N PHE A 160 -29.47 -14.42 -10.66
CA PHE A 160 -30.38 -13.31 -10.88
C PHE A 160 -29.64 -12.16 -11.56
N ARG A 161 -30.10 -11.74 -12.73
CA ARG A 161 -29.56 -10.58 -13.45
C ARG A 161 -30.49 -9.38 -13.30
N PRO A 162 -29.98 -8.16 -13.07
CA PRO A 162 -30.76 -6.93 -13.12
C PRO A 162 -31.47 -6.83 -14.47
N LYS A 163 -32.75 -6.50 -14.43
CA LYS A 163 -33.51 -6.23 -15.66
C LYS A 163 -32.91 -4.98 -16.30
N GLN A 164 -32.43 -5.08 -17.54
CA GLN A 164 -32.13 -3.89 -18.34
C GLN A 164 -33.46 -3.17 -18.58
N HIS A 165 -33.62 -1.98 -18.03
CA HIS A 165 -34.71 -1.09 -18.38
C HIS A 165 -34.33 -0.47 -19.73
N ASN A 166 -34.93 -0.94 -20.82
CA ASN A 166 -34.93 -0.20 -22.08
C ASN A 166 -36.04 0.85 -21.96
N ASP A 167 -35.65 2.12 -21.95
CA ASP A 167 -36.56 3.22 -22.28
C ASP A 167 -36.80 3.26 -23.80
#